data_AF-A0A2Z5R089-F1
#
_entry.id   AF-A0A2Z5R089-F1
#
_cell.length_a   1.000
_cell.length_b   1.000
_cell.length_c   1.000
_cell.angle_alpha   90.00
_cell.angle_beta   90.00
_cell.angle_gamma   90.00
#
_symmetry.space_group_name_H-M   'P 1'
#
loop_
_entity.id
_entity.type
_entity.pdbx_description
1 polymer ?
#
loop_
_entity_poly.entity_id
_entity_poly.type
_entity_poly.pdbx_seq_one_letter_code
_entity_poly.pdbx_strand_id
1 'polypeptide(L)' 'MDRAKSLLITKMSLTEPEAFRWIQKTSMDRRLSMREVSDTIIKQLS' A
#
# COMPACT_ATOMS: atom_id res chain seq x y z
N MET A 1 -5.93 -3.04 -4.57
CA MET A 1 -5.03 -1.86 -4.65
C MET A 1 -5.72 -0.61 -4.07
N ASP A 2 -6.90 -0.20 -4.55
CA ASP A 2 -7.55 1.04 -4.08
C ASP A 2 -7.84 1.05 -2.58
N ARG A 3 -8.37 -0.06 -2.04
CA ARG A 3 -8.59 -0.19 -0.59
C ARG A 3 -7.30 -0.06 0.23
N ALA A 4 -6.19 -0.59 -0.27
CA ALA A 4 -4.88 -0.43 0.39
C ALA A 4 -4.41 1.02 0.33
N LYS A 5 -4.57 1.72 -0.80
CA LYS A 5 -4.30 3.16 -0.91
C LYS A 5 -5.16 3.96 0.08
N SER A 6 -6.46 3.70 0.16
CA SER A 6 -7.36 4.39 1.10
C SER A 6 -6.94 4.19 2.56
N LEU A 7 -6.51 2.98 2.93
CA LEU A 7 -5.97 2.71 4.28
C LEU A 7 -4.66 3.46 4.54
N LEU A 8 -3.75 3.50 3.58
CA LEU A 8 -2.50 4.27 3.69
C LEU A 8 -2.78 5.78 3.83
N ILE A 9 -3.72 6.32 3.05
CA ILE A 9 -4.12 7.73 3.12
C ILE A 9 -4.71 8.05 4.50
N THR A 10 -5.61 7.21 4.99
CA THR A 10 -6.33 7.46 6.26
C THR A 10 -5.50 7.19 7.50
N LYS A 11 -4.64 6.17 7.49
CA LYS A 11 -3.86 5.74 8.66
C LYS A 11 -2.46 6.37 8.73
N MET A 12 -1.88 6.70 7.58
CA MET A 12 -0.52 7.26 7.49
C MET A 12 -0.51 8.70 6.96
N SER A 13 -1.68 9.31 6.77
CA SER A 13 -1.84 10.68 6.25
C SER A 13 -1.11 10.91 4.92
N LEU A 14 -0.98 9.86 4.10
CA LEU A 14 -0.35 9.94 2.79
C LEU A 14 -1.33 10.51 1.75
N THR A 15 -0.81 11.18 0.74
CA THR A 15 -1.58 11.51 -0.47
C THR A 15 -1.71 10.28 -1.38
N GLU A 16 -2.64 10.30 -2.33
CA GLU A 16 -2.81 9.19 -3.27
C GLU A 16 -1.53 8.84 -4.07
N PRO A 17 -0.78 9.82 -4.63
CA PRO A 17 0.49 9.54 -5.30
C PRO A 17 1.57 8.96 -4.37
N GLU A 18 1.57 9.34 -3.10
CA GLU A 18 2.50 8.79 -2.09
C GLU A 18 2.13 7.35 -1.72
N ALA A 19 0.85 7.08 -1.50
CA ALA A 19 0.36 5.72 -1.23
C ALA A 19 0.68 4.77 -2.39
N PHE A 20 0.50 5.22 -3.64
CA PHE A 20 0.88 4.42 -4.82
C PHE A 20 2.38 4.14 -4.86
N ARG A 21 3.22 5.18 -4.68
CA ARG A 21 4.69 5.01 -4.64
C ARG A 21 5.13 4.10 -3.50
N TRP A 22 4.47 4.17 -2.34
CA TRP A 22 4.75 3.30 -1.21
C TRP A 22 4.51 1.83 -1.55
N ILE A 23 3.37 1.51 -2.16
CA ILE A 23 3.04 0.14 -2.60
C ILE A 23 4.06 -0.35 -3.63
N GLN A 24 4.39 0.49 -4.61
CA GLN A 24 5.35 0.16 -5.66
C GLN A 24 6.75 -0.10 -5.09
N LYS A 25 7.24 0.79 -4.21
CA LYS A 25 8.54 0.63 -3.55
C LYS A 25 8.58 -0.63 -2.69
N THR A 26 7.54 -0.87 -1.89
CA THR A 26 7.45 -2.07 -1.04
C THR A 26 7.40 -3.35 -1.86
N SER A 27 6.72 -3.33 -3.01
CA SER A 27 6.69 -4.45 -3.97
C SER A 27 8.08 -4.77 -4.50
N MET A 28 8.85 -3.76 -4.91
CA MET A 28 10.24 -3.92 -5.36
C MET A 28 11.15 -4.41 -4.23
N ASP A 29 11.11 -3.76 -3.07
CA ASP A 29 11.99 -4.06 -1.93
C ASP A 29 11.77 -5.47 -1.39
N ARG A 30 10.51 -5.93 -1.38
CA ARG A 30 10.15 -7.27 -0.87
C ARG A 30 10.09 -8.34 -1.96
N ARG A 31 10.30 -7.96 -3.24
CA ARG A 31 10.12 -8.83 -4.42
C ARG A 31 8.75 -9.52 -4.43
N LEU A 32 7.72 -8.81 -3.99
CA LEU A 32 6.33 -9.25 -3.97
C LEU A 32 5.56 -8.56 -5.09
N SER A 33 4.48 -9.16 -5.56
CA SER A 33 3.57 -8.47 -6.46
C SER A 33 2.86 -7.31 -5.75
N MET A 34 2.47 -6.27 -6.50
CA MET A 34 1.67 -5.16 -5.94
C MET A 34 0.35 -5.62 -5.31
N ARG A 35 -0.20 -6.76 -5.76
CA ARG A 35 -1.39 -7.38 -5.19
C ARG A 35 -1.12 -7.93 -3.80
N GLU A 36 -0.06 -8.73 -3.64
CA GLU A 36 0.33 -9.27 -2.33
C GLU A 36 0.68 -8.18 -1.32
N VAL A 37 1.35 -7.12 -1.77
CA VAL A 37 1.60 -5.94 -0.92
C VAL A 37 0.29 -5.26 -0.52
N SER A 38 -0.63 -5.06 -1.47
CA SER A 38 -1.95 -4.50 -1.18
C SER A 38 -2.73 -5.32 -0.16
N ASP A 39 -2.73 -6.65 -0.31
CA ASP A 39 -3.42 -7.56 0.60
C ASP A 39 -2.77 -7.56 1.99
N THR A 40 -1.44 -7.46 2.05
CA THR A 40 -0.69 -7.30 3.30
C THR A 40 -1.06 -6.00 4.02
N ILE A 41 -1.12 -4.88 3.30
CA ILE A 41 -1.55 -3.59 3.86
C ILE A 41 -2.97 -3.69 4.40
N ILE A 42 -3.90 -4.26 3.64
CA ILE A 42 -5.29 -4.42 4.07
C ILE A 42 -5.34 -5.25 5.35
N LYS A 43 -4.60 -6.35 5.44
CA LYS A 43 -4.57 -7.21 6.64
C LYS A 43 -3.93 -6.52 7.86
N GLN A 44 -2.96 -5.63 7.64
CA GLN A 44 -2.22 -4.96 8.73
C GLN A 44 -2.91 -3.69 9.24
N LEU A 45 -3.63 -2.98 8.37
CA LEU A 45 -4.22 -1.66 8.67
C LEU A 45 -5.75 -1.68 8.78
N SER A 46 -6.40 -2.81 8.50
CA SER A 46 -7.83 -3.05 8.75
C SER A 46 -8.16 -2.96 10.23
#